data_AF-A0A935A190-F1
#
_entry.id   AF-A0A935A190-F1
#
_cell.length_a   1.000
_cell.length_b   1.000
_cell.length_c   1.000
_cell.angle_alpha   90.00
_cell.angle_beta   90.00
_cell.angle_gamma   90.00
#
_symmetry.space_group_name_H-M   'P 1'
#
loop_
_entity.id
_entity.type
_entity.pdbx_description
1 polymer ?
#
loop_
_entity_poly.entity_id
_entity_poly.type
_entity_poly.pdbx_seq_one_letter_code
_entity_poly.pdbx_strand_id
1 'polypeptide(L)'
;MTIRVHSQESHPMSMDAIIKSYRIKVRNQDSSEAPGRIDCYESGLFVLSVEDRRYVSDSHEHAFDALRVIRLEMEKDGRLPLVNGTNRHALITGMAISMAQGFRVYLIHQLNPPQYSIVVDTFGSDHVTDPVSVAEQDEYRQLFWEAEKNSKSNQELNEGE
;
A
#
# COMPACT_ATOMS: atom_id res chain seq x y z
N MET A 1 -25.56 6.70 14.70
CA MET A 1 -24.54 5.64 14.65
C MET A 1 -25.25 4.34 15.03
N THR A 2 -25.63 3.55 14.04
CA THR A 2 -26.55 2.41 14.23
C THR A 2 -25.74 1.13 14.19
N ILE A 3 -25.67 0.43 15.32
CA ILE A 3 -25.10 -0.92 15.42
C ILE A 3 -26.14 -1.89 14.88
N ARG A 4 -25.84 -2.58 13.78
CA ARG A 4 -26.64 -3.73 13.32
C ARG A 4 -25.96 -5.01 13.78
N VAL A 5 -26.58 -5.68 14.74
CA VAL A 5 -26.37 -7.10 14.99
C VAL A 5 -27.17 -7.83 13.90
N HIS A 6 -26.51 -8.56 13.01
CA HIS A 6 -27.20 -9.45 12.07
C HIS A 6 -27.17 -10.89 12.58
N SER A 7 -28.38 -11.37 12.85
CA SER A 7 -28.76 -12.76 13.09
C SER A 7 -28.37 -13.63 11.90
N GLN A 8 -27.93 -14.85 12.20
CA GLN A 8 -27.63 -15.90 11.23
C GLN A 8 -28.82 -16.18 10.30
N GLU A 9 -28.64 -15.95 9.01
CA GLU A 9 -29.29 -16.73 7.95
C GLU A 9 -28.19 -17.30 7.06
N SER A 10 -28.05 -18.61 7.11
CA SER A 10 -27.08 -19.42 6.38
C SER A 10 -27.39 -19.44 4.89
N HIS A 11 -26.82 -18.48 4.16
CA HIS A 11 -26.41 -18.74 2.78
C HIS A 11 -25.07 -19.46 2.84
N PRO A 12 -24.76 -20.43 1.95
CA PRO A 12 -23.38 -20.86 1.78
C PRO A 12 -22.60 -19.61 1.37
N MET A 13 -21.88 -19.02 2.33
CA MET A 13 -20.92 -17.97 2.03
C MET A 13 -20.02 -18.57 0.97
N SER A 14 -20.07 -18.02 -0.23
CA SER A 14 -19.06 -18.22 -1.25
C SER A 14 -17.72 -18.25 -0.51
N MET A 15 -17.02 -19.37 -0.56
CA MET A 15 -15.70 -19.46 0.07
C MET A 15 -14.83 -18.48 -0.68
N ASP A 16 -14.70 -17.28 -0.11
CA ASP A 16 -13.88 -16.22 -0.65
C ASP A 16 -12.45 -16.75 -0.73
N ALA A 17 -11.98 -16.97 -1.95
CA ALA A 17 -10.75 -17.68 -2.20
C ALA A 17 -9.57 -16.73 -2.04
N ILE A 18 -8.50 -17.21 -1.43
CA ILE A 18 -7.23 -16.49 -1.43
C ILE A 18 -6.65 -16.55 -2.84
N ILE A 19 -6.50 -15.40 -3.47
CA ILE A 19 -5.88 -15.28 -4.81
C ILE A 19 -4.36 -15.15 -4.73
N LYS A 20 -3.84 -14.59 -3.62
CA LYS A 20 -2.40 -14.40 -3.43
C LYS A 20 -2.06 -14.28 -1.95
N SER A 21 -0.94 -14.89 -1.56
CA SER A 21 -0.37 -14.76 -0.22
C SER A 21 1.08 -14.29 -0.28
N TYR A 22 1.45 -13.42 0.64
CA TYR A 22 2.80 -12.89 0.78
C TYR A 22 3.33 -13.18 2.18
N ARG A 23 4.52 -13.77 2.28
CA ARG A 23 5.25 -13.85 3.54
C ARG A 23 6.07 -12.58 3.69
N ILE A 24 5.92 -11.91 4.83
CA ILE A 24 6.53 -10.62 5.08
C ILE A 24 7.20 -10.63 6.45
N LYS A 25 7.96 -9.57 6.72
CA LYS A 25 8.39 -9.23 8.07
C LYS A 25 7.61 -8.03 8.56
N VAL A 26 7.45 -7.92 9.88
CA VAL A 26 6.88 -6.77 10.56
C VAL A 26 7.89 -6.28 11.57
N ARG A 27 8.22 -4.99 11.54
CA ARG A 27 9.04 -4.33 12.54
C ARG A 27 8.16 -3.83 13.67
N ASN A 28 8.52 -4.18 14.90
CA ASN A 28 7.86 -3.73 16.11
C ASN A 28 8.50 -2.43 16.64
N GLN A 29 7.88 -1.83 17.66
CA GLN A 29 8.33 -0.58 18.27
C GLN A 29 9.73 -0.69 18.90
N ASP A 30 10.08 -1.86 19.43
CA ASP A 30 11.40 -2.18 19.97
C ASP A 30 12.45 -2.51 18.89
N SER A 31 12.11 -2.29 17.61
CA SER A 31 12.91 -2.65 16.43
C SER A 31 13.12 -4.15 16.20
N SER A 32 12.51 -5.02 17.00
CA SER A 32 12.47 -6.45 16.69
C SER A 32 11.65 -6.71 15.42
N GLU A 33 11.97 -7.81 14.73
CA GLU A 33 11.24 -8.25 13.55
C GLU A 33 10.50 -9.55 13.84
N ALA A 34 9.22 -9.59 13.49
CA ALA A 34 8.36 -10.77 13.58
C ALA A 34 7.88 -11.21 12.18
N PRO A 35 7.65 -12.51 11.96
CA PRO A 35 7.06 -12.97 10.71
C PRO A 35 5.59 -12.52 10.62
N GLY A 36 5.18 -12.18 9.40
CA GLY A 36 3.79 -11.88 9.08
C GLY A 36 3.38 -12.49 7.74
N ARG A 37 2.07 -12.48 7.47
CA ARG A 37 1.51 -12.91 6.19
C ARG A 37 0.40 -11.97 5.75
N ILE A 38 0.41 -11.58 4.47
CA ILE A 38 -0.71 -10.87 3.84
C ILE A 38 -1.42 -11.84 2.91
N ASP A 39 -2.70 -12.06 3.16
CA ASP A 39 -3.60 -12.84 2.30
C ASP A 39 -4.54 -11.87 1.57
N CYS A 40 -4.62 -12.01 0.26
CA CYS A 40 -5.47 -11.22 -0.63
C CYS A 40 -6.57 -12.13 -1.16
N TYR A 41 -7.82 -11.70 -1.07
CA TYR A 41 -8.98 -12.51 -1.41
C TYR A 41 -9.69 -12.01 -2.68
N GLU A 42 -10.45 -12.89 -3.35
CA GLU A 42 -11.23 -12.55 -4.55
C GLU A 42 -12.23 -11.41 -4.31
N SER A 43 -12.78 -11.32 -3.10
CA SER A 43 -13.68 -10.23 -2.70
C SER A 43 -13.05 -8.84 -2.65
N GLY A 44 -11.72 -8.74 -2.73
CA GLY A 44 -10.98 -7.52 -2.43
C GLY A 44 -10.67 -7.34 -0.93
N LEU A 45 -10.95 -8.34 -0.09
CA LEU A 45 -10.50 -8.37 1.30
C LEU A 45 -8.97 -8.56 1.35
N PHE A 46 -8.32 -7.79 2.21
CA PHE A 46 -6.90 -7.96 2.53
C PHE A 46 -6.73 -8.19 4.03
N VAL A 47 -6.01 -9.26 4.38
CA VAL A 47 -5.76 -9.63 5.78
C VAL A 47 -4.26 -9.76 6.02
N LEU A 48 -3.72 -8.91 6.89
CA LEU A 48 -2.37 -9.06 7.42
C LEU A 48 -2.43 -9.75 8.78
N SER A 49 -1.85 -10.94 8.87
CA SER A 49 -1.73 -11.72 10.10
C SER A 49 -0.30 -11.66 10.64
N VAL A 50 -0.17 -11.35 11.93
CA VAL A 50 1.02 -11.56 12.76
C VAL A 50 0.66 -12.51 13.89
N GLU A 51 1.64 -12.92 14.70
CA GLU A 51 1.47 -13.96 15.73
C GLU A 51 0.28 -13.72 16.67
N ASP A 52 0.10 -12.48 17.11
CA ASP A 52 -0.87 -12.10 18.14
C ASP A 52 -2.07 -11.30 17.61
N ARG A 53 -2.07 -10.92 16.32
CA ARG A 53 -3.08 -10.00 15.77
C ARG A 53 -3.33 -10.17 14.28
N ARG A 54 -4.51 -9.72 13.85
CA ARG A 54 -4.87 -9.57 12.45
C ARG A 54 -5.35 -8.16 12.18
N TYR A 55 -4.93 -7.64 11.03
CA TYR A 55 -5.35 -6.35 10.50
C TYR A 55 -6.08 -6.61 9.19
N VAL A 56 -7.20 -5.94 9.00
CA VAL A 56 -8.09 -6.20 7.89
C VAL A 56 -8.41 -4.90 7.18
N SER A 57 -8.36 -4.92 5.86
CA SER A 57 -8.93 -3.87 5.02
C SER A 57 -10.00 -4.50 4.14
N ASP A 58 -11.20 -3.94 4.23
CA ASP A 58 -12.32 -4.18 3.32
C ASP A 58 -12.36 -3.15 2.18
N SER A 59 -11.32 -2.33 1.99
CA SER A 59 -11.29 -1.35 0.89
C SER A 59 -11.30 -2.01 -0.50
N HIS A 60 -12.25 -1.61 -1.35
CA HIS A 60 -12.49 -2.16 -2.69
C HIS A 60 -11.78 -1.39 -3.81
N GLU A 61 -10.98 -0.36 -3.50
CA GLU A 61 -10.41 0.50 -4.54
C GLU A 61 -9.17 -0.14 -5.20
N HIS A 62 -8.12 -0.43 -4.42
CA HIS A 62 -6.95 -1.19 -4.88
C HIS A 62 -6.00 -1.59 -3.76
N ALA A 63 -5.11 -2.56 -4.02
CA ALA A 63 -4.21 -3.15 -3.02
C ALA A 63 -3.31 -2.15 -2.27
N PHE A 64 -2.87 -1.05 -2.92
CA PHE A 64 -2.06 -0.03 -2.26
C PHE A 64 -2.84 0.75 -1.18
N ASP A 65 -4.14 0.99 -1.39
CA ASP A 65 -4.96 1.69 -0.41
C ASP A 65 -5.37 0.75 0.71
N ALA A 66 -5.61 -0.52 0.40
CA ALA A 66 -5.78 -1.55 1.41
C ALA A 66 -4.56 -1.67 2.33
N LEU A 67 -3.34 -1.62 1.76
CA LEU A 67 -2.10 -1.57 2.54
C LEU A 67 -2.07 -0.33 3.45
N ARG A 68 -2.47 0.84 2.94
CA ARG A 68 -2.53 2.08 3.72
C ARG A 68 -3.49 1.95 4.91
N VAL A 69 -4.68 1.40 4.71
CA VAL A 69 -5.67 1.15 5.79
C VAL A 69 -5.10 0.20 6.85
N ILE A 70 -4.51 -0.92 6.42
CA ILE A 70 -3.87 -1.87 7.33
C ILE A 70 -2.76 -1.19 8.14
N ARG A 71 -1.91 -0.40 7.49
CA ARG A 71 -0.80 0.31 8.15
C ARG A 71 -1.27 1.33 9.18
N LEU A 72 -2.35 2.06 8.92
CA LEU A 72 -2.92 3.00 9.90
C LEU A 72 -3.33 2.30 11.20
N GLU A 73 -3.85 1.08 11.14
CA GLU A 73 -4.17 0.30 12.34
C GLU A 73 -2.91 -0.30 12.98
N MET A 74 -1.94 -0.76 12.18
CA MET A 74 -0.67 -1.29 12.70
C MET A 74 0.17 -0.22 13.42
N GLU A 75 0.18 1.02 12.92
CA GLU A 75 0.93 2.12 13.52
C GLU A 75 0.44 2.46 14.92
N LYS A 76 -0.87 2.31 15.20
CA LYS A 76 -1.42 2.47 16.56
C LYS A 76 -0.84 1.47 17.56
N ASP A 77 -0.40 0.31 17.06
CA ASP A 77 0.26 -0.74 17.83
C ASP A 77 1.79 -0.62 17.80
N GLY A 78 2.34 0.45 17.20
CA GLY A 78 3.77 0.62 17.03
C GLY A 78 4.41 -0.39 16.07
N ARG A 79 3.68 -0.83 15.05
CA ARG A 79 4.12 -1.85 14.08
C ARG A 79 4.19 -1.30 12.66
N LEU A 80 5.15 -1.80 11.88
CA LEU A 80 5.36 -1.43 10.49
C LEU A 80 5.62 -2.68 9.63
N PRO A 81 4.77 -3.00 8.64
CA PRO A 81 5.06 -4.08 7.72
C PRO A 81 6.22 -3.71 6.80
N LEU A 82 7.14 -4.65 6.56
CA LEU A 82 8.29 -4.46 5.69
C LEU A 82 7.96 -4.99 4.30
N VAL A 83 7.23 -4.19 3.52
CA VAL A 83 6.85 -4.49 2.13
C VAL A 83 7.17 -3.32 1.21
N ASN A 84 7.31 -3.56 -0.09
CA ASN A 84 7.75 -2.53 -1.04
C ASN A 84 6.84 -1.29 -1.01
N GLY A 85 5.54 -1.49 -0.81
CA GLY A 85 4.55 -0.42 -0.68
C GLY A 85 4.69 0.45 0.56
N THR A 86 5.56 0.10 1.53
CA THR A 86 5.85 0.97 2.68
C THR A 86 7.03 1.89 2.46
N ASN A 87 7.78 1.74 1.36
CA ASN A 87 8.87 2.65 1.05
C ASN A 87 8.36 4.09 0.93
N ARG A 88 9.10 5.07 1.47
CA ARG A 88 8.79 6.51 1.35
C ARG A 88 8.47 6.92 -0.08
N HIS A 89 9.24 6.37 -1.01
CA HIS A 89 9.19 6.66 -2.44
C HIS A 89 8.36 5.66 -3.26
N ALA A 90 7.54 4.84 -2.61
CA ALA A 90 6.55 4.01 -3.29
C ALA A 90 5.35 4.85 -3.71
N LEU A 91 5.04 4.83 -5.01
CA LEU A 91 3.99 5.62 -5.63
C LEU A 91 3.10 4.74 -6.49
N ILE A 92 1.79 5.00 -6.41
CA ILE A 92 0.81 4.44 -7.33
C ILE A 92 0.39 5.51 -8.33
N THR A 93 0.48 5.20 -9.62
CA THR A 93 0.01 6.05 -10.72
C THR A 93 -1.32 5.53 -11.25
N GLY A 94 -2.12 6.37 -11.92
CA GLY A 94 -3.38 5.93 -12.54
C GLY A 94 -3.21 4.75 -13.52
N MET A 95 -2.03 4.64 -14.14
CA MET A 95 -1.66 3.51 -15.00
C MET A 95 -1.43 2.22 -14.19
N ALA A 96 -0.74 2.28 -13.05
CA ALA A 96 -0.57 1.12 -12.16
C ALA A 96 -1.89 0.62 -11.57
N ILE A 97 -2.80 1.53 -11.22
CA ILE A 97 -4.15 1.18 -10.77
C ILE A 97 -4.87 0.38 -11.86
N SER A 98 -4.90 0.91 -13.08
CA SER A 98 -5.62 0.31 -14.21
C SER A 98 -5.06 -1.05 -14.64
N MET A 99 -3.75 -1.27 -14.52
CA MET A 99 -3.11 -2.49 -15.04
C MET A 99 -3.07 -3.65 -14.04
N ALA A 100 -2.99 -3.37 -12.75
CA ALA A 100 -2.75 -4.40 -11.74
C ALA A 100 -3.54 -4.18 -10.45
N GLN A 101 -4.59 -3.36 -10.46
CA GLN A 101 -5.43 -3.06 -9.29
C GLN A 101 -4.59 -2.68 -8.06
N GLY A 102 -3.51 -1.93 -8.28
CA GLY A 102 -2.57 -1.49 -7.23
C GLY A 102 -1.74 -2.59 -6.57
N PHE A 103 -1.73 -3.82 -7.09
CA PHE A 103 -0.76 -4.86 -6.67
C PHE A 103 0.67 -4.56 -7.12
N ARG A 104 0.84 -3.55 -7.99
CA ARG A 104 2.13 -3.03 -8.42
C ARG A 104 2.26 -1.56 -8.02
N VAL A 105 3.46 -1.20 -7.56
CA VAL A 105 3.86 0.18 -7.26
C VAL A 105 5.14 0.53 -7.98
N TYR A 106 5.31 1.82 -8.25
CA TYR A 106 6.56 2.37 -8.73
C TYR A 106 7.39 2.80 -7.54
N LEU A 107 8.66 2.40 -7.50
CA LEU A 107 9.65 2.98 -6.59
C LEU A 107 10.40 4.08 -7.34
N ILE A 108 10.23 5.33 -6.93
CA ILE A 108 10.83 6.50 -7.60
C ILE A 108 12.05 6.99 -6.83
N HIS A 109 13.25 6.73 -7.36
CA HIS A 109 14.49 7.02 -6.64
C HIS A 109 14.85 8.51 -6.54
N GLN A 110 14.32 9.38 -7.42
CA GLN A 110 14.61 10.82 -7.42
C GLN A 110 13.36 11.63 -7.78
N LEU A 111 13.16 12.73 -7.07
CA LEU A 111 12.03 13.63 -7.26
C LEU A 111 12.17 14.51 -8.52
N ASN A 112 13.39 14.80 -8.98
CA ASN A 112 13.57 15.63 -10.18
C ASN A 112 14.97 15.50 -10.82
N PRO A 113 15.08 15.07 -12.10
CA PRO A 113 14.04 14.39 -12.89
C PRO A 113 13.77 12.97 -12.33
N PRO A 114 12.56 12.41 -12.50
CA PRO A 114 12.28 11.02 -12.14
C PRO A 114 13.05 10.11 -13.10
N GLN A 115 14.30 9.79 -12.74
CA GLN A 115 15.23 9.16 -13.65
C GLN A 115 15.09 7.63 -13.70
N TYR A 116 14.55 7.01 -12.66
CA TYR A 116 14.36 5.56 -12.59
C TYR A 116 13.13 5.21 -11.77
N SER A 117 12.18 4.50 -12.39
CA SER A 117 11.09 3.84 -11.68
C SER A 117 11.17 2.33 -11.93
N ILE A 118 11.25 1.55 -10.87
CA ILE A 118 11.07 0.10 -10.94
C ILE A 118 9.65 -0.23 -10.52
N VAL A 119 9.01 -1.15 -11.25
CA VAL A 119 7.68 -1.66 -10.92
C VAL A 119 7.84 -2.92 -10.09
N VAL A 120 7.34 -2.89 -8.86
CA VAL A 120 7.49 -3.99 -7.90
C VAL A 120 6.13 -4.39 -7.33
N ASP A 121 6.04 -5.60 -6.79
CA ASP A 121 4.83 -6.03 -6.07
C ASP A 121 4.65 -5.22 -4.78
N THR A 122 3.47 -4.65 -4.58
CA THR A 122 3.12 -3.81 -3.41
C THR A 122 3.41 -4.50 -2.07
N PHE A 123 3.05 -5.78 -1.98
CA PHE A 123 3.25 -6.61 -0.78
C PHE A 123 4.52 -7.46 -0.81
N GLY A 124 5.33 -7.38 -1.88
CA GLY A 124 6.63 -8.04 -1.93
C GLY A 124 7.63 -7.40 -0.98
N SER A 125 8.74 -8.07 -0.68
CA SER A 125 9.74 -7.59 0.30
C SER A 125 11.13 -7.33 -0.30
N ASP A 126 11.35 -7.61 -1.58
CA ASP A 126 12.69 -7.67 -2.17
C ASP A 126 13.37 -6.29 -2.36
N HIS A 127 12.59 -5.20 -2.30
CA HIS A 127 13.06 -3.84 -2.55
C HIS A 127 12.73 -2.88 -1.39
N VAL A 128 12.54 -3.39 -0.19
CA VAL A 128 12.29 -2.58 1.01
C VAL A 128 13.59 -1.93 1.45
N THR A 129 13.66 -0.60 1.38
CA THR A 129 14.89 0.17 1.66
C THR A 129 14.66 1.30 2.65
N ASP A 130 13.53 2.01 2.55
CA ASP A 130 13.17 3.12 3.43
C ASP A 130 11.69 3.02 3.83
N PRO A 131 11.31 2.00 4.64
CA PRO A 131 9.94 1.83 5.10
C PRO A 131 9.60 2.93 6.11
N VAL A 132 8.52 3.66 5.87
CA VAL A 132 8.13 4.84 6.67
C VAL A 132 6.70 4.73 7.18
N SER A 133 6.28 5.69 8.01
CA SER A 133 4.87 5.82 8.40
C SER A 133 3.97 6.21 7.22
N VAL A 134 2.66 6.03 7.37
CA VAL A 134 1.66 6.47 6.39
C VAL A 134 1.73 7.99 6.21
N ALA A 135 1.87 8.74 7.30
CA ALA A 135 1.98 10.20 7.26
C ALA A 135 3.18 10.66 6.43
N GLU A 136 4.38 10.12 6.70
CA GLU A 136 5.59 10.46 5.94
C GLU A 136 5.48 10.08 4.45
N GLN A 137 4.82 8.96 4.14
CA GLN A 137 4.62 8.55 2.75
C GLN A 137 3.62 9.49 2.04
N ASP A 138 2.54 9.89 2.71
CA ASP A 138 1.55 10.82 2.16
C ASP A 138 2.16 12.23 1.92
N GLU A 139 3.03 12.70 2.81
CA GLU A 139 3.82 13.93 2.62
C GLU A 139 4.72 13.84 1.38
N TYR A 140 5.47 12.75 1.23
CA TYR A 140 6.32 12.54 0.06
C TYR A 140 5.52 12.51 -1.25
N ARG A 141 4.35 11.85 -1.24
CA ARG A 141 3.42 11.80 -2.37
C ARG A 141 2.96 13.18 -2.78
N GLN A 142 2.59 14.01 -1.81
CA GLN A 142 2.12 15.37 -2.09
C GLN A 142 3.22 16.20 -2.77
N LEU A 143 4.44 16.18 -2.22
CA LEU A 143 5.59 16.90 -2.79
C LEU A 143 5.90 16.43 -4.22
N PHE A 144 5.82 15.13 -4.48
CA PHE A 144 6.03 14.57 -5.82
C PHE A 144 5.02 15.13 -6.84
N TRP A 145 3.72 15.12 -6.52
CA TRP A 145 2.68 15.61 -7.43
C TRP A 145 2.72 17.13 -7.62
N GLU A 146 3.14 17.89 -6.60
CA GLU A 146 3.38 19.33 -6.73
C GLU A 146 4.55 19.62 -7.67
N ALA A 147 5.66 18.88 -7.54
CA ALA A 147 6.81 19.01 -8.44
C ALA A 147 6.46 18.64 -9.89
N GLU A 148 5.68 17.58 -10.10
CA GLU A 148 5.27 17.15 -11.45
C GLU A 148 4.39 18.21 -12.15
N LYS A 149 3.44 18.82 -11.42
CA LYS A 149 2.60 19.90 -11.95
C LYS A 149 3.44 21.12 -12.37
N ASN A 150 4.39 21.54 -11.53
CA ASN A 150 5.25 22.68 -11.81
C ASN A 150 6.16 22.44 -13.03
N SER A 151 6.68 21.22 -13.18
CA SER A 151 7.51 20.86 -14.35
C SER A 151 6.73 20.93 -15.66
N LYS A 152 5.48 20.46 -15.68
CA LYS A 152 4.61 20.52 -16.88
C LYS A 152 4.27 21.95 -17.28
N SER A 153 3.91 22.81 -16.32
CA SER A 153 3.62 24.23 -16.61
C SER A 153 4.81 24.99 -17.18
N ASN A 154 6.03 24.68 -16.72
CA ASN A 154 7.24 25.32 -17.27
C ASN A 154 7.60 24.82 -18.68
N GLN A 155 7.22 23.60 -19.05
CA GLN A 155 7.46 23.07 -20.39
C GLN A 155 6.50 23.67 -21.43
N GLU A 156 5.23 23.85 -21.08
CA GLU A 156 4.22 24.49 -21.95
C GLU A 156 4.53 25.97 -22.27
N LEU A 157 5.21 26.68 -21.36
CA LEU A 157 5.65 28.06 -21.60
C LEU A 157 6.84 28.15 -22.57
N ASN A 158 7.68 27.12 -22.65
CA ASN A 158 8.89 27.12 -23.50
C ASN A 158 8.64 26.57 -24.91
N GLU A 159 7.54 25.84 -25.13
CA GLU A 159 7.15 25.31 -26.46
C GLU A 159 6.22 26.25 -27.26
N GLY A 160 5.87 27.41 -26.68
CA GLY A 160 4.99 28.43 -27.29
C GLY A 160 5.71 29.65 -27.86
N GLU A 161 7.05 29.68 -27.89
CA GLU A 161 7.89 30.74 -28.49
C GLU A 161 8.43 30.37 -29.88
#